data_AF-A0A1F6I075-F1
#
_entry.id   AF-A0A1F6I075-F1
#
_cell.length_a   1.000
_cell.length_b   1.000
_cell.length_c   1.000
_cell.angle_alpha   90.00
_cell.angle_beta   90.00
_cell.angle_gamma   90.00
#
_symmetry.space_group_name_H-M   'P 1'
#
loop_
_entity.id
_entity.type
_entity.pdbx_description
1 polymer ?
#
loop_
_entity_poly.entity_id
_entity_poly.type
_entity_poly.pdbx_seq_one_letter_code
_entity_poly.pdbx_strand_id
1 'polypeptide(L)'
;MDILEQAAEKIITEQEKIIGPIALEQAKKVPGLTADLQKHEVKIEGNQKEILQKLVEQYQHLFGQASVEVCKDAVRNIIKQVPSDKIPSLIL
;
A
#
# COMPACT_ATOMS: atom_id res chain seq x y z
N MET A 1 2.71 -14.27 -3.45
CA MET A 1 2.98 -12.86 -3.15
C MET A 1 3.88 -12.76 -1.94
N ASP A 2 4.91 -11.93 -2.04
CA ASP A 2 5.75 -11.52 -0.91
C ASP A 2 4.92 -10.77 0.16
N ILE A 3 5.43 -10.71 1.39
CA ILE A 3 4.71 -10.09 2.51
C ILE A 3 4.42 -8.59 2.29
N LEU A 4 5.30 -7.87 1.57
CA LEU A 4 5.09 -6.46 1.24
C LEU A 4 4.14 -6.28 0.05
N GLU A 5 4.04 -7.27 -0.84
CA GLU A 5 3.01 -7.31 -1.88
C GLU A 5 1.62 -7.53 -1.25
N GLN A 6 1.53 -8.41 -0.25
CA GLN A 6 0.30 -8.59 0.55
C GLN A 6 -0.07 -7.32 1.31
N ALA A 7 0.92 -6.61 1.87
CA ALA A 7 0.70 -5.32 2.51
C ALA A 7 0.15 -4.29 1.50
N ALA A 8 0.73 -4.21 0.30
CA ALA A 8 0.26 -3.32 -0.76
C ALA A 8 -1.17 -3.67 -1.20
N GLU A 9 -1.49 -4.94 -1.46
CA GLU A 9 -2.86 -5.38 -1.78
C GLU A 9 -3.84 -4.95 -0.70
N LYS A 10 -3.48 -5.18 0.56
CA LYS A 10 -4.33 -4.85 1.71
C LYS A 10 -4.55 -3.35 1.83
N ILE A 11 -3.51 -2.54 1.63
CA ILE A 11 -3.63 -1.07 1.58
C ILE A 11 -4.60 -0.64 0.49
N ILE A 12 -4.39 -1.09 -0.75
CA ILE A 12 -5.22 -0.67 -1.89
C ILE A 12 -6.69 -1.05 -1.65
N THR A 13 -6.92 -2.26 -1.14
CA THR A 13 -8.26 -2.77 -0.83
C THR A 13 -8.96 -1.96 0.28
N GLU A 14 -8.26 -1.63 1.37
CA GLU A 14 -8.87 -0.82 2.43
C GLU A 14 -9.09 0.63 1.98
N GLN A 15 -8.20 1.19 1.17
CA GLN A 15 -8.43 2.51 0.56
C GLN A 15 -9.65 2.48 -0.35
N GLU A 16 -9.79 1.48 -1.22
CA GLU A 16 -10.93 1.37 -2.13
C GLU A 16 -12.29 1.39 -1.41
N LYS A 17 -12.38 0.79 -0.21
CA LYS A 17 -13.61 0.84 0.61
C LYS A 17 -13.96 2.25 1.11
N ILE A 18 -12.97 3.12 1.27
CA ILE A 18 -13.14 4.47 1.81
C ILE A 18 -13.31 5.51 0.68
N ILE A 19 -12.44 5.45 -0.33
CA ILE A 19 -12.34 6.46 -1.37
C ILE A 19 -12.88 6.00 -2.74
N GLY A 20 -13.29 4.73 -2.84
CA GLY A 20 -13.86 4.15 -4.04
C GLY A 20 -12.80 3.73 -5.07
N PRO A 21 -13.21 3.50 -6.33
CA PRO A 21 -12.37 2.89 -7.37
C PRO A 21 -11.13 3.71 -7.72
N ILE A 22 -11.12 5.00 -7.39
CA ILE A 22 -9.95 5.87 -7.55
C ILE A 22 -8.74 5.34 -6.76
N ALA A 23 -8.93 4.53 -5.71
CA ALA A 23 -7.84 3.90 -4.98
C ALA A 23 -6.92 3.07 -5.87
N LEU A 24 -7.50 2.25 -6.75
CA LEU A 24 -6.77 1.42 -7.70
C LEU A 24 -6.11 2.28 -8.78
N GLU A 25 -6.79 3.34 -9.25
CA GLU A 25 -6.22 4.29 -10.21
C GLU A 25 -4.99 5.01 -9.67
N GLN A 26 -5.00 5.37 -8.38
CA GLN A 26 -3.83 5.96 -7.72
C GLN A 26 -2.70 4.94 -7.54
N ALA A 27 -3.01 3.70 -7.14
CA ALA A 27 -2.00 2.64 -7.02
C ALA A 27 -1.24 2.42 -8.33
N LYS A 28 -1.96 2.41 -9.47
CA LYS A 28 -1.37 2.26 -10.81
C LYS A 28 -0.42 3.39 -11.23
N LYS A 29 -0.42 4.52 -10.52
CA LYS A 29 0.52 5.64 -10.77
C LYS A 29 1.86 5.45 -10.07
N VAL A 30 1.97 4.49 -9.14
CA VAL A 30 3.18 4.24 -8.38
C VAL A 30 4.15 3.41 -9.25
N PRO A 31 5.31 3.97 -9.66
CA PRO A 31 6.26 3.23 -10.47
C PRO A 31 6.80 2.01 -9.73
N GLY A 32 6.87 0.87 -10.41
CA GLY A 32 7.30 -0.41 -9.82
C GLY A 32 6.19 -1.16 -9.08
N LEU A 33 4.95 -0.66 -9.08
CA LEU A 33 3.78 -1.36 -8.53
C LEU A 33 2.81 -1.75 -9.65
N THR A 34 2.51 -3.04 -9.74
CA THR A 34 1.43 -3.56 -10.58
C THR A 34 0.34 -4.13 -9.69
N ALA A 35 -0.91 -3.74 -9.90
CA ALA A 35 -2.05 -4.21 -9.10
C ALA A 35 -3.25 -4.58 -9.99
N ASP A 36 -3.73 -5.81 -9.81
CA ASP A 36 -4.98 -6.36 -10.34
C ASP A 36 -5.76 -6.98 -9.16
N LEU A 37 -6.62 -6.18 -8.53
CA LEU A 37 -7.41 -6.62 -7.37
C LEU A 37 -8.47 -7.66 -7.74
N GLN A 38 -8.90 -7.73 -9.01
CA GLN A 38 -9.88 -8.74 -9.43
C GLN A 38 -9.26 -10.13 -9.43
N LYS A 39 -7.95 -10.22 -9.67
CA LYS A 39 -7.18 -11.46 -9.62
C LYS A 39 -6.44 -11.68 -8.29
N HIS A 40 -6.57 -10.76 -7.34
CA HIS A 40 -5.74 -10.74 -6.13
C HIS A 40 -4.23 -10.80 -6.45
N GLU A 41 -3.81 -10.05 -7.47
CA GLU A 41 -2.42 -9.99 -7.90
C GLU A 41 -1.85 -8.59 -7.66
N VAL A 42 -0.87 -8.52 -6.75
CA VAL A 42 -0.01 -7.34 -6.60
C VAL A 42 1.44 -7.77 -6.75
N LYS A 43 2.18 -7.04 -7.59
CA LYS A 43 3.60 -7.26 -7.83
C LYS A 43 4.38 -5.98 -7.58
N ILE A 44 5.51 -6.12 -6.91
CA ILE A 44 6.44 -5.03 -6.66
C ILE A 44 7.78 -5.33 -7.33
N GLU A 45 8.20 -4.44 -8.22
CA GLU A 45 9.46 -4.55 -8.96
C GLU A 45 10.43 -3.45 -8.51
N GLY A 46 11.50 -3.84 -7.80
CA GLY A 46 12.52 -2.92 -7.29
C GLY A 46 12.56 -2.87 -5.76
N ASN A 47 12.83 -1.70 -5.19
CA ASN A 47 12.91 -1.52 -3.74
C ASN A 47 11.50 -1.53 -3.11
N GLN A 48 11.12 -2.64 -2.49
CA GLN A 48 9.78 -2.84 -1.96
C GLN A 48 9.39 -1.85 -0.87
N LYS A 49 10.33 -1.47 0.00
CA LYS A 49 10.08 -0.47 1.05
C LYS A 49 9.75 0.89 0.43
N GLU A 50 10.56 1.32 -0.53
CA GLU A 50 10.35 2.61 -1.20
C GLU A 50 9.04 2.63 -2.00
N ILE A 51 8.70 1.54 -2.67
CA ILE A 51 7.48 1.44 -3.48
C ILE A 51 6.24 1.44 -2.57
N LEU A 52 6.27 0.71 -1.46
CA LEU A 52 5.20 0.72 -0.48
C LEU A 52 5.07 2.11 0.19
N GLN A 53 6.18 2.81 0.42
CA GLN A 53 6.14 4.19 0.91
C GLN A 53 5.45 5.11 -0.09
N LYS A 54 5.84 5.06 -1.37
CA LYS A 54 5.24 5.86 -2.45
C LYS A 54 3.75 5.59 -2.60
N LEU A 55 3.30 4.35 -2.39
CA LEU A 55 1.87 4.02 -2.37
C LEU A 55 1.13 4.77 -1.27
N VAL A 56 1.67 4.80 -0.05
CA VAL A 56 1.07 5.54 1.07
C VAL A 56 1.10 7.05 0.82
N GLU A 57 2.21 7.57 0.30
CA GLU A 57 2.34 8.98 -0.08
C GLU A 57 1.34 9.39 -1.17
N GLN A 58 1.10 8.52 -2.15
CA GLN A 58 0.12 8.77 -3.21
C GLN A 58 -1.29 8.95 -2.66
N TYR A 59 -1.68 8.13 -1.68
CA TYR A 59 -2.97 8.30 -1.00
C TYR A 59 -2.98 9.53 -0.08
N GLN A 60 -1.90 9.78 0.65
CA GLN A 60 -1.76 10.96 1.51
C GLN A 60 -1.90 12.25 0.71
N HIS A 61 -1.33 12.32 -0.49
CA HIS A 61 -1.45 13.49 -1.35
C HIS A 61 -2.89 13.77 -1.77
N LEU A 62 -3.71 12.73 -1.95
CA LEU A 62 -5.09 12.86 -2.40
C LEU A 62 -6.09 13.08 -1.25
N PHE A 63 -5.89 12.42 -0.11
CA PHE A 63 -6.86 12.35 0.99
C PHE A 63 -6.30 12.78 2.36
N GLY A 64 -5.07 13.30 2.39
CA GLY A 64 -4.44 13.84 3.60
C GLY A 64 -4.08 12.77 4.62
N GLN A 65 -3.94 13.18 5.87
CA GLN A 65 -3.44 12.29 6.93
C GLN A 65 -4.38 11.10 7.22
N ALA A 66 -5.68 11.25 6.98
CA ALA A 66 -6.66 10.19 7.23
C ALA A 66 -6.34 8.92 6.42
N SER A 67 -5.87 9.05 5.18
CA SER A 67 -5.49 7.88 4.38
C SER A 67 -4.26 7.17 4.92
N VAL A 68 -3.33 7.89 5.56
CA VAL A 68 -2.15 7.26 6.20
C VAL A 68 -2.57 6.38 7.37
N GLU A 69 -3.52 6.85 8.18
CA GLU A 69 -4.04 6.05 9.31
C GLU A 69 -4.80 4.80 8.82
N VAL A 70 -5.57 4.91 7.73
CA VAL A 70 -6.19 3.75 7.07
C VAL A 70 -5.12 2.76 6.58
N CYS A 71 -4.04 3.24 5.97
CA CYS A 71 -2.92 2.37 5.56
C CYS A 71 -2.29 1.64 6.76
N LYS A 72 -2.01 2.34 7.86
CA LYS A 72 -1.46 1.76 9.09
C LYS A 72 -2.36 0.66 9.65
N ASP A 73 -3.65 0.95 9.77
CA ASP A 73 -4.63 -0.01 10.27
C ASP A 73 -4.74 -1.23 9.37
N ALA A 74 -4.71 -1.04 8.04
CA ALA A 74 -4.78 -2.11 7.05
C ALA A 74 -3.65 -3.14 7.22
N VAL A 75 -2.43 -2.68 7.52
CA VAL A 75 -1.24 -3.55 7.55
C VAL A 75 -0.77 -3.94 8.94
N ARG A 76 -1.39 -3.44 10.02
CA ARG A 76 -0.95 -3.61 11.42
C ARG A 76 -0.56 -5.05 11.80
N ASN A 77 -1.26 -6.06 11.26
CA ASN A 77 -0.98 -7.47 11.55
C ASN A 77 0.09 -8.08 10.63
N ILE A 78 0.28 -7.51 9.44
CA ILE A 78 1.28 -7.93 8.46
C ILE A 78 2.66 -7.43 8.88
N ILE A 79 2.75 -6.13 9.20
CA ILE A 79 4.03 -5.48 9.50
C ILE A 79 4.71 -6.01 10.78
N LYS A 80 3.95 -6.59 11.72
CA LYS A 80 4.51 -7.25 12.92
C LYS A 80 5.44 -8.42 12.59
N GLN A 81 5.34 -8.96 11.38
CA GLN A 81 6.12 -10.10 10.91
C GLN A 81 7.30 -9.65 10.03
N VAL A 82 7.44 -8.34 9.81
CA VAL A 82 8.46 -7.73 8.95
C VAL A 82 9.51 -7.03 9.83
N PRO A 83 10.81 -7.21 9.58
CA PRO A 83 11.85 -6.41 10.22
C PRO A 83 11.61 -4.90 10.03
N SER A 84 11.78 -4.11 11.09
CA SER A 84 11.43 -2.68 11.09
C SER A 84 12.20 -1.85 10.06
N ASP A 85 13.41 -2.26 9.70
CA ASP A 85 14.23 -1.64 8.66
C ASP A 85 13.62 -1.76 7.26
N LYS A 86 12.74 -2.75 7.04
CA LYS A 86 12.04 -2.99 5.77
C LYS A 86 10.66 -2.34 5.68
N ILE A 87 10.16 -1.76 6.77
CA ILE A 87 8.85 -1.10 6.81
C ILE A 87 9.00 0.39 6.46
N PRO A 88 8.13 0.98 5.62
CA PRO A 88 8.11 2.42 5.38
C PRO A 88 7.83 3.21 6.65
N SER A 89 8.50 4.35 6.84
CA SER A 89 8.35 5.17 8.05
C SER A 89 6.93 5.71 8.25
N LEU A 90 6.16 5.88 7.18
CA LEU A 90 4.78 6.38 7.26
C LEU A 90 3.79 5.37 7.88
N ILE A 91 4.14 4.08 7.87
CA ILE A 91 3.26 2.99 8.36
C ILE A 91 3.94 2.08 9.38
N LEU A 92 5.14 2.46 9.84
CA LEU A 92 5.83 1.87 11.00
C LEU A 92 5.07 2.21 12.28
#